data_AF-A0A9D7XQV4-F1
#
_entry.id   AF-A0A9D7XQV4-F1
#
_cell.length_a   1.000
_cell.length_b   1.000
_cell.length_c   1.000
_cell.angle_alpha   90.00
_cell.angle_beta   90.00
_cell.angle_gamma   90.00
#
_symmetry.space_group_name_H-M   'P 1'
#
loop_
_entity.id
_entity.type
_entity.pdbx_description
1 polymer ?
#
loop_
_entity_poly.entity_id
_entity_poly.type
_entity_poly.pdbx_seq_one_letter_code
_entity_poly.pdbx_strand_id
1 'polypeptide(L)'
;MPLTPTATRDLLTKLGHQPKRFLGQNFLVDGNIVRKSLELAEIIATDNVVEVGPGLGTLTSALLKTGAEVWAVEKDRVLHEHLSTTLSVEFPTTFHLLEGDAVEHPLAELSASSARPFKVVANLPYAISTPWMDAVLGGPLPTRMVLMLQQEAAQRYAASHGTKSFGAISIFLQAAYDLAPGHKVPAACFHPRPDIESYLLHLVRKPEPFVFAPATKQLIRSCFQQRRKQIGALLRERLPEKGKIWIEELVAGGFGPQARPEEIPVALWMKLTTT
;
A
#
# COMPACT_ATOMS: atom_id res chain seq x y z
N MET A 1 24.75 5.28 -2.27
CA MET A 1 24.06 6.59 -2.25
C MET A 1 22.93 6.55 -3.27
N PRO A 2 21.81 7.23 -3.03
CA PRO A 2 20.72 7.34 -4.01
C PRO A 2 21.23 7.87 -5.36
N LEU A 3 20.57 7.48 -6.46
CA LEU A 3 20.92 8.01 -7.77
C LEU A 3 20.51 9.49 -7.85
N THR A 4 21.44 10.37 -8.25
CA THR A 4 21.10 11.77 -8.58
C THR A 4 20.33 11.81 -9.91
N PRO A 5 19.61 12.91 -10.23
CA PRO A 5 18.91 13.03 -11.52
C PRO A 5 19.81 12.77 -12.74
N THR A 6 21.08 13.18 -12.68
CA THR A 6 22.06 12.91 -13.75
C THR A 6 22.43 11.44 -13.80
N ALA A 7 22.81 10.84 -12.65
CA ALA A 7 23.16 9.43 -12.59
C ALA A 7 21.99 8.52 -13.02
N THR A 8 20.75 8.89 -12.70
CA THR A 8 19.55 8.19 -13.15
C THR A 8 19.40 8.24 -14.67
N ARG A 9 19.57 9.40 -15.30
CA ARG A 9 19.51 9.51 -16.77
C ARG A 9 20.61 8.70 -17.43
N ASP A 10 21.84 8.81 -16.95
CA ASP A 10 22.99 8.10 -17.52
C ASP A 10 22.80 6.58 -17.41
N LEU A 11 22.26 6.10 -16.28
CA LEU A 11 21.94 4.69 -16.11
C LEU A 11 20.81 4.23 -17.04
N LEU A 12 19.74 5.01 -17.17
CA LEU A 12 18.65 4.71 -18.11
C LEU A 12 19.17 4.62 -19.56
N THR A 13 20.03 5.55 -19.97
CA THR A 13 20.68 5.52 -21.29
C THR A 13 21.55 4.28 -21.46
N LYS A 14 22.36 3.93 -20.45
CA LYS A 14 23.20 2.72 -20.48
C LYS A 14 22.38 1.44 -20.60
N LEU A 15 21.22 1.39 -19.95
CA LEU A 15 20.29 0.26 -20.02
C LEU A 15 19.46 0.25 -21.31
N GLY A 16 19.54 1.30 -22.15
CA GLY A 16 18.63 1.47 -23.29
C GLY A 16 17.17 1.57 -22.87
N HIS A 17 16.90 1.97 -21.62
CA HIS A 17 15.56 1.95 -21.03
C HIS A 17 14.90 3.33 -21.06
N GLN A 18 13.68 3.39 -21.57
CA GLN A 18 12.84 4.57 -21.47
C GLN A 18 11.76 4.36 -20.40
N PRO A 19 11.56 5.31 -19.46
CA PRO A 19 10.54 5.20 -18.43
C PRO A 19 9.14 4.96 -19.03
N LYS A 20 8.50 3.87 -18.63
CA LYS A 20 7.19 3.44 -19.12
C LYS A 20 6.08 4.08 -18.28
N ARG A 21 5.42 5.10 -18.83
CA ARG A 21 4.31 5.82 -18.17
C ARG A 21 3.16 4.89 -17.74
N PHE A 22 2.82 3.90 -18.55
CA PHE A 22 1.75 2.95 -18.23
C PHE A 22 2.07 2.03 -17.04
N LEU A 23 3.36 1.85 -16.71
CA LEU A 23 3.83 1.17 -15.50
C LEU A 23 4.00 2.13 -14.32
N GLY A 24 3.74 3.43 -14.49
CA GLY A 24 3.92 4.43 -13.45
C GLY A 24 5.38 4.64 -13.03
N GLN A 25 6.34 4.44 -13.94
CA GLN A 25 7.77 4.54 -13.61
C GLN A 25 8.18 6.01 -13.37
N ASN A 26 8.35 6.35 -12.09
CA ASN A 26 9.01 7.55 -11.60
C ASN A 26 10.07 7.13 -10.57
N PHE A 27 11.34 7.21 -10.95
CA PHE A 27 12.45 6.74 -10.12
C PHE A 27 12.80 7.77 -9.06
N LEU A 28 12.94 7.33 -7.80
CA LEU A 28 13.32 8.19 -6.69
C LEU A 28 14.78 8.62 -6.84
N VAL A 29 15.04 9.93 -6.77
CA VAL A 29 16.37 10.53 -6.95
C VAL A 29 16.83 11.40 -5.77
N ASP A 30 16.05 11.38 -4.67
CA ASP A 30 16.34 12.15 -3.46
C ASP A 30 16.70 11.24 -2.28
N GLY A 31 17.92 11.41 -1.77
CA GLY A 31 18.43 10.64 -0.63
C GLY A 31 17.80 10.91 0.71
N ASN A 32 17.32 12.12 0.92
CA ASN A 32 16.66 12.50 2.17
C ASN A 32 15.32 11.75 2.25
N ILE A 33 14.63 11.62 1.12
CA ILE A 33 13.39 10.85 1.05
C ILE A 33 13.66 9.36 1.24
N VAL A 34 14.71 8.79 0.63
CA VAL A 34 15.12 7.40 0.91
C VAL A 34 15.38 7.19 2.40
N ARG A 35 16.19 8.05 3.03
CA ARG A 35 16.48 7.95 4.47
C ARG A 35 15.22 8.08 5.31
N LYS A 36 14.34 9.03 4.99
CA LYS A 36 13.05 9.21 5.68
C LYS A 36 12.18 7.95 5.57
N SER A 37 12.16 7.27 4.42
CA SER A 37 11.43 5.99 4.26
C SER A 37 11.94 4.92 5.22
N LEU A 38 13.26 4.76 5.33
CA LEU A 38 13.89 3.81 6.25
C LEU A 38 13.65 4.20 7.72
N GLU A 39 13.76 5.49 8.06
CA GLU A 39 13.48 6.02 9.40
C GLU A 39 12.04 5.74 9.83
N LEU A 40 11.06 6.09 9.00
CA LEU A 40 9.65 5.85 9.30
C LEU A 40 9.35 4.36 9.41
N ALA A 41 10.01 3.52 8.61
CA ALA A 41 9.86 2.08 8.65
C ALA A 41 10.60 1.43 9.84
N GLU A 42 11.39 2.22 10.59
CA GLU A 42 12.25 1.75 11.69
C GLU A 42 13.07 0.53 11.27
N ILE A 43 13.67 0.59 10.07
CA ILE A 43 14.42 -0.54 9.52
C ILE A 43 15.64 -0.82 10.40
N ILE A 44 15.78 -2.08 10.81
CA ILE A 44 16.95 -2.60 11.49
C ILE A 44 17.57 -3.74 10.69
N ALA A 45 18.80 -4.12 11.05
CA ALA A 45 19.40 -5.34 10.52
C ALA A 45 18.49 -6.54 10.81
N THR A 46 18.46 -7.53 9.91
CA THR A 46 17.65 -8.77 9.98
C THR A 46 16.14 -8.62 9.80
N ASP A 47 15.62 -7.40 9.58
CA ASP A 47 14.22 -7.23 9.17
C ASP A 47 13.96 -7.94 7.82
N ASN A 48 12.81 -8.60 7.69
CA ASN A 48 12.27 -8.98 6.39
C ASN A 48 11.50 -7.78 5.81
N VAL A 49 11.89 -7.31 4.62
CA VAL A 49 11.27 -6.16 3.97
C VAL A 49 10.79 -6.55 2.60
N VAL A 50 9.49 -6.33 2.33
CA VAL A 50 8.94 -6.43 0.98
C VAL A 50 9.03 -5.07 0.30
N GLU A 51 9.54 -5.06 -0.94
CA GLU A 51 9.56 -3.89 -1.82
C GLU A 51 8.80 -4.20 -3.12
N VAL A 52 7.90 -3.30 -3.52
CA VAL A 52 7.18 -3.41 -4.79
C VAL A 52 7.72 -2.41 -5.78
N GLY A 53 8.13 -2.90 -6.96
CA GLY A 53 8.67 -2.06 -8.03
C GLY A 53 9.99 -1.40 -7.63
N PRO A 54 11.06 -2.19 -7.36
CA PRO A 54 12.36 -1.66 -6.98
C PRO A 54 13.00 -0.74 -8.04
N GLY A 55 12.59 -0.89 -9.32
CA GLY A 55 13.03 -0.04 -10.41
C GLY A 55 14.55 -0.06 -10.61
N LEU A 56 15.20 1.10 -10.44
CA LEU A 56 16.67 1.21 -10.53
C LEU A 56 17.40 0.84 -9.22
N GLY A 57 16.68 0.31 -8.22
CA GLY A 57 17.27 -0.20 -6.98
C GLY A 57 17.73 0.88 -5.99
N THR A 58 17.27 2.12 -6.14
CA THR A 58 17.68 3.23 -5.25
C THR A 58 17.23 3.00 -3.80
N LEU A 59 15.99 2.57 -3.60
CA LEU A 59 15.46 2.23 -2.28
C LEU A 59 15.97 0.86 -1.83
N THR A 60 15.93 -0.15 -2.72
CA THR A 60 16.47 -1.51 -2.50
C THR A 60 17.89 -1.50 -1.96
N SER A 61 18.81 -0.75 -2.60
CA SER A 61 20.22 -0.68 -2.17
C SER A 61 20.36 -0.07 -0.77
N ALA A 62 19.51 0.90 -0.42
CA ALA A 62 19.52 1.49 0.91
C ALA A 62 19.01 0.51 1.97
N LEU A 63 17.94 -0.23 1.68
CA LEU A 63 17.41 -1.28 2.55
C LEU A 63 18.44 -2.40 2.77
N LEU A 64 19.05 -2.93 1.70
CA LEU A 64 20.06 -3.99 1.81
C LEU A 64 21.28 -3.55 2.64
N LYS A 65 21.68 -2.27 2.53
CA LYS A 65 22.80 -1.71 3.30
C LYS A 65 22.55 -1.58 4.79
N THR A 66 21.31 -1.69 5.27
CA THR A 66 21.04 -1.81 6.72
C THR A 66 21.26 -3.22 7.25
N GLY A 67 21.49 -4.20 6.38
CA GLY A 67 21.52 -5.63 6.72
C GLY A 67 20.13 -6.27 6.80
N ALA A 68 19.10 -5.64 6.22
CA ALA A 68 17.78 -6.24 6.07
C ALA A 68 17.77 -7.29 4.94
N GLU A 69 16.86 -8.25 5.05
CA GLU A 69 16.54 -9.20 3.99
C GLU A 69 15.40 -8.62 3.14
N VAL A 70 15.67 -8.32 1.87
CA VAL A 70 14.75 -7.62 0.97
C VAL A 70 14.17 -8.57 -0.06
N TRP A 71 12.85 -8.64 -0.10
CA TRP A 71 12.05 -9.40 -1.05
C TRP A 71 11.36 -8.43 -1.99
N ALA A 72 11.78 -8.42 -3.25
CA ALA A 72 11.31 -7.45 -4.23
C ALA A 72 10.61 -8.11 -5.42
N VAL A 73 9.53 -7.49 -5.91
CA VAL A 73 8.86 -7.88 -7.15
C VAL A 73 8.96 -6.74 -8.17
N GLU A 74 9.53 -7.05 -9.34
CA GLU A 74 9.69 -6.11 -10.45
C GLU A 74 9.00 -6.66 -11.70
N LYS A 75 8.13 -5.85 -12.31
CA LYS A 75 7.37 -6.25 -13.49
C LYS A 75 8.12 -5.96 -14.79
N ASP A 76 9.00 -4.97 -14.79
CA ASP A 76 9.78 -4.59 -15.96
C ASP A 76 11.03 -5.46 -16.08
N ARG A 77 11.01 -6.38 -17.05
CA ARG A 77 12.12 -7.29 -17.33
C ARG A 77 13.49 -6.61 -17.46
N VAL A 78 13.57 -5.42 -18.08
CA VAL A 78 14.86 -4.72 -18.24
C VAL A 78 15.42 -4.27 -16.89
N LEU A 79 14.54 -3.80 -16.00
CA LEU A 79 14.92 -3.37 -14.66
C LEU A 79 15.22 -4.58 -13.77
N HIS A 80 14.44 -5.66 -13.91
CA HIS A 80 14.72 -6.93 -13.26
C HIS A 80 16.11 -7.48 -13.65
N GLU A 81 16.45 -7.51 -14.94
CA GLU A 81 17.77 -7.93 -15.43
C GLU A 81 18.90 -7.02 -14.89
N HIS A 82 18.66 -5.70 -14.84
CA HIS A 82 19.60 -4.76 -14.23
C HIS A 82 19.87 -5.07 -12.76
N LEU A 83 18.84 -5.29 -11.95
CA LEU A 83 18.98 -5.59 -10.52
C LEU A 83 19.61 -6.97 -10.29
N SER A 84 19.26 -7.95 -11.12
CA SER A 84 19.82 -9.31 -11.09
C SER A 84 21.32 -9.32 -11.35
N THR A 85 21.80 -8.49 -12.27
CA THR A 85 23.23 -8.40 -12.62
C THR A 85 24.02 -7.43 -11.73
N THR A 86 23.35 -6.72 -10.81
CA THR A 86 23.98 -5.75 -9.91
C THR A 86 23.73 -6.12 -8.44
N LEU A 87 22.57 -5.77 -7.89
CA LEU A 87 22.27 -5.97 -6.47
C LEU A 87 22.20 -7.43 -6.07
N SER A 88 21.72 -8.34 -6.92
CA SER A 88 21.71 -9.78 -6.57
C SER A 88 23.14 -10.37 -6.52
N VAL A 89 24.09 -9.78 -7.24
CA VAL A 89 25.51 -10.16 -7.17
C VAL A 89 26.18 -9.55 -5.93
N GLU A 90 25.84 -8.30 -5.57
CA GLU A 90 26.36 -7.61 -4.37
C GLU A 90 25.78 -8.20 -3.07
N PHE A 91 24.52 -8.65 -3.08
CA PHE A 91 23.76 -9.12 -1.91
C PHE A 91 23.10 -10.50 -2.14
N PRO A 92 23.86 -11.56 -2.47
CA PRO A 92 23.32 -12.83 -2.93
C PRO A 92 22.51 -13.61 -1.89
N THR A 93 22.65 -13.28 -0.60
CA THR A 93 21.97 -13.97 0.50
C THR A 93 20.82 -13.20 1.11
N THR A 94 20.72 -11.90 0.81
CA THR A 94 19.77 -10.98 1.45
C THR A 94 18.86 -10.28 0.45
N PHE A 95 19.12 -10.39 -0.85
CA PHE A 95 18.24 -9.86 -1.87
C PHE A 95 17.56 -10.98 -2.65
N HIS A 96 16.24 -11.03 -2.53
CA HIS A 96 15.37 -11.95 -3.24
C HIS A 96 14.55 -11.14 -4.25
N LEU A 97 14.77 -11.41 -5.53
CA LEU A 97 14.13 -10.66 -6.61
C LEU A 97 13.27 -11.58 -7.46
N LEU A 98 12.00 -11.20 -7.62
CA LEU A 98 11.01 -11.86 -8.46
C LEU A 98 10.69 -10.99 -9.67
N GLU A 99 10.75 -11.56 -10.87
CA GLU A 99 10.12 -10.97 -12.06
C GLU A 99 8.63 -11.30 -12.04
N GLY A 100 7.75 -10.31 -11.86
CA GLY A 100 6.31 -10.59 -11.76
C GLY A 100 5.41 -9.39 -11.55
N ASP A 101 4.10 -9.64 -11.55
CA ASP A 101 3.10 -8.64 -11.19
C ASP A 101 2.89 -8.62 -9.67
N ALA A 102 3.01 -7.45 -9.06
CA ALA A 102 2.85 -7.30 -7.62
C ALA A 102 1.42 -7.56 -7.13
N VAL A 103 0.38 -7.41 -7.96
CA VAL A 103 -0.99 -7.77 -7.56
C VAL A 103 -1.15 -9.28 -7.44
N GLU A 104 -0.46 -10.04 -8.29
CA GLU A 104 -0.43 -11.51 -8.26
C GLU A 104 0.52 -12.04 -7.17
N HIS A 105 1.64 -11.35 -6.96
CA HIS A 105 2.66 -11.68 -5.96
C HIS A 105 2.86 -10.52 -4.95
N PRO A 106 1.87 -10.21 -4.09
CA PRO A 106 1.85 -9.02 -3.24
C PRO A 106 2.97 -8.95 -2.21
N LEU A 107 3.54 -10.10 -1.84
CA LEU A 107 4.63 -10.25 -0.88
C LEU A 107 5.95 -10.70 -1.53
N ALA A 108 6.06 -10.63 -2.87
CA ALA A 108 7.27 -11.03 -3.61
C ALA A 108 7.78 -12.43 -3.20
N GLU A 109 6.86 -13.39 -3.06
CA GLU A 109 7.14 -14.78 -2.61
C GLU A 109 7.67 -14.95 -1.19
N LEU A 110 7.75 -13.89 -0.39
CA LEU A 110 8.03 -14.03 1.03
C LEU A 110 6.97 -14.96 1.67
N SER A 111 7.42 -16.12 2.14
CA SER A 111 6.60 -17.05 2.92
C SER A 111 6.37 -16.46 4.32
N ALA A 112 5.39 -15.56 4.39
CA ALA A 112 5.04 -14.88 5.62
C ALA A 112 4.22 -15.81 6.51
N SER A 113 4.72 -16.07 7.71
CA SER A 113 3.98 -16.69 8.80
C SER A 113 3.94 -15.74 9.98
N SER A 114 3.03 -15.95 10.93
CA SER A 114 2.99 -15.17 12.18
C SER A 114 4.32 -15.20 12.95
N ALA A 115 5.18 -16.20 12.71
CA ALA A 115 6.50 -16.36 13.32
C ALA A 115 7.63 -15.57 12.63
N ARG A 116 7.41 -15.03 11.43
CA ARG A 116 8.37 -14.15 10.73
C ARG A 116 7.71 -12.80 10.43
N PRO A 117 7.82 -11.80 11.33
CA PRO A 117 7.31 -10.47 11.05
C PRO A 117 8.06 -9.87 9.85
N PHE A 118 7.35 -9.07 9.08
CA PHE A 118 7.90 -8.36 7.95
C PHE A 118 7.33 -6.94 7.88
N LYS A 119 7.99 -6.10 7.11
CA LYS A 119 7.62 -4.72 6.82
C LYS A 119 7.46 -4.54 5.31
N VAL A 120 6.74 -3.52 4.88
CA VAL A 120 6.71 -3.11 3.46
C VAL A 120 7.27 -1.72 3.34
N VAL A 121 8.26 -1.53 2.46
CA VAL A 121 8.76 -0.21 2.10
C VAL A 121 8.84 -0.13 0.58
N ALA A 122 8.02 0.73 -0.03
CA ALA A 122 7.89 0.72 -1.49
C ALA A 122 7.61 2.11 -2.07
N ASN A 123 8.13 2.35 -3.28
CA ASN A 123 7.69 3.42 -4.15
C ASN A 123 6.59 2.90 -5.09
N LEU A 124 5.37 2.81 -4.59
CA LEU A 124 4.35 1.96 -5.20
C LEU A 124 3.77 2.59 -6.48
N PRO A 125 3.73 1.86 -7.62
CA PRO A 125 3.12 2.38 -8.82
C PRO A 125 1.63 2.66 -8.62
N TYR A 126 1.21 3.86 -9.00
CA TYR A 126 -0.10 4.39 -8.58
C TYR A 126 -1.29 3.59 -9.10
N ALA A 127 -1.18 3.11 -10.34
CA ALA A 127 -2.22 2.33 -11.01
C ALA A 127 -2.58 1.03 -10.27
N ILE A 128 -1.62 0.42 -9.57
CA ILE A 128 -1.82 -0.84 -8.86
C ILE A 128 -2.00 -0.67 -7.35
N SER A 129 -1.84 0.54 -6.82
CA SER A 129 -1.78 0.77 -5.37
C SER A 129 -2.95 0.16 -4.59
N THR A 130 -4.18 0.38 -5.07
CA THR A 130 -5.40 -0.11 -4.43
C THR A 130 -5.61 -1.62 -4.58
N PRO A 131 -5.55 -2.21 -5.80
CA PRO A 131 -5.66 -3.67 -5.92
C PRO A 131 -4.54 -4.42 -5.19
N TRP A 132 -3.31 -3.88 -5.18
CA TRP A 132 -2.21 -4.45 -4.39
C TRP A 132 -2.49 -4.39 -2.89
N MET A 133 -2.94 -3.24 -2.37
CA MET A 133 -3.28 -3.11 -0.95
C MET A 133 -4.43 -4.06 -0.55
N ASP A 134 -5.42 -4.22 -1.42
CA ASP A 134 -6.51 -5.19 -1.21
C ASP A 134 -6.00 -6.64 -1.11
N ALA A 135 -5.02 -7.02 -1.94
CA ALA A 135 -4.36 -8.32 -1.89
C ALA A 135 -3.55 -8.51 -0.59
N VAL A 136 -2.77 -7.50 -0.18
CA VAL A 136 -2.03 -7.51 1.10
C VAL A 136 -2.97 -7.68 2.30
N LEU A 137 -4.09 -6.95 2.31
CA LEU A 137 -5.12 -7.06 3.36
C LEU A 137 -5.89 -8.40 3.33
N GLY A 138 -5.64 -9.26 2.35
CA GLY A 138 -6.18 -10.62 2.26
C GLY A 138 -5.24 -11.71 2.80
N GLY A 139 -3.98 -11.38 3.08
CA GLY A 139 -2.95 -12.33 3.52
C GLY A 139 -2.36 -11.98 4.90
N PRO A 140 -1.18 -12.55 5.23
CA PRO A 140 -0.41 -12.15 6.40
C PRO A 140 -0.13 -10.64 6.38
N LEU A 141 -0.45 -9.95 7.48
CA LEU A 141 -0.35 -8.50 7.54
C LEU A 141 1.06 -8.05 7.92
N PRO A 142 1.70 -7.13 7.18
CA PRO A 142 2.96 -6.51 7.60
C PRO A 142 2.81 -5.79 8.93
N THR A 143 3.88 -5.78 9.73
CA THR A 143 3.91 -5.04 11.00
C THR A 143 3.92 -3.52 10.80
N ARG A 144 4.50 -3.09 9.68
CA ARG A 144 4.61 -1.68 9.30
C ARG A 144 4.66 -1.55 7.78
N MET A 145 4.04 -0.49 7.26
CA MET A 145 4.14 -0.13 5.85
C MET A 145 4.54 1.34 5.71
N VAL A 146 5.54 1.60 4.88
CA VAL A 146 5.95 2.94 4.45
C VAL A 146 5.89 3.00 2.94
N LEU A 147 4.86 3.66 2.43
CA LEU A 147 4.48 3.61 1.03
C LEU A 147 4.57 5.01 0.42
N MET A 148 5.41 5.19 -0.58
CA MET A 148 5.31 6.35 -1.46
C MET A 148 4.10 6.16 -2.37
N LEU A 149 3.19 7.12 -2.34
CA LEU A 149 1.97 7.12 -3.14
C LEU A 149 1.74 8.52 -3.70
N GLN A 150 0.86 8.65 -4.70
CA GLN A 150 0.27 9.94 -5.01
C GLN A 150 -0.48 10.48 -3.80
N GLN A 151 -0.44 11.80 -3.62
CA GLN A 151 -1.09 12.45 -2.49
C GLN A 151 -2.58 12.08 -2.38
N GLU A 152 -3.31 12.02 -3.50
CA GLU A 152 -4.74 11.64 -3.49
C GLU A 152 -4.98 10.19 -3.04
N ALA A 153 -4.10 9.26 -3.44
CA ALA A 153 -4.20 7.86 -3.02
C ALA A 153 -3.91 7.72 -1.52
N ALA A 154 -2.88 8.40 -1.00
CA ALA A 154 -2.61 8.46 0.42
C ALA A 154 -3.76 9.10 1.21
N GLN A 155 -4.35 10.19 0.70
CA GLN A 155 -5.52 10.84 1.31
C GLN A 155 -6.73 9.92 1.37
N ARG A 156 -6.97 9.11 0.33
CA ARG A 156 -8.05 8.11 0.34
C ARG A 156 -7.83 7.04 1.41
N TYR A 157 -6.59 6.56 1.59
CA TYR A 157 -6.27 5.58 2.64
C TYR A 157 -6.43 6.17 4.05
N ALA A 158 -6.01 7.42 4.22
CA ALA A 158 -6.06 8.15 5.47
C ALA A 158 -7.39 8.88 5.74
N ALA A 159 -8.38 8.76 4.84
CA ALA A 159 -9.61 9.54 4.93
C ALA A 159 -10.41 9.20 6.18
N SER A 160 -10.91 10.21 6.88
CA SER A 160 -11.89 10.03 7.96
C SER A 160 -13.29 9.85 7.38
N HIS A 161 -14.16 9.13 8.10
CA HIS A 161 -15.58 9.06 7.76
C HIS A 161 -16.21 10.47 7.70
N GLY A 162 -17.27 10.62 6.91
CA GLY A 162 -17.91 11.89 6.57
C GLY A 162 -17.21 12.68 5.47
N THR A 163 -16.02 12.26 5.01
CA THR A 163 -15.28 12.97 3.95
C THR A 163 -15.54 12.37 2.56
N LYS A 164 -15.36 13.19 1.51
CA LYS A 164 -15.55 12.76 0.11
C LYS A 164 -14.61 11.60 -0.29
N SER A 165 -13.41 11.56 0.29
CA SER A 165 -12.37 10.57 -0.01
C SER A 165 -12.52 9.27 0.77
N PHE A 166 -13.39 9.22 1.78
CA PHE A 166 -13.64 8.00 2.56
C PHE A 166 -14.32 6.94 1.70
N GLY A 167 -13.80 5.72 1.77
CA GLY A 167 -14.25 4.60 0.95
C GLY A 167 -13.99 3.25 1.58
N ALA A 168 -14.34 2.20 0.85
CA ALA A 168 -14.13 0.81 1.28
C ALA A 168 -12.67 0.51 1.68
N ILE A 169 -11.70 1.00 0.90
CA ILE A 169 -10.28 0.78 1.22
C ILE A 169 -9.85 1.50 2.51
N SER A 170 -10.40 2.70 2.78
CA SER A 170 -10.16 3.42 4.04
C SER A 170 -10.62 2.58 5.23
N ILE A 171 -11.80 1.97 5.12
CA ILE A 171 -12.36 1.08 6.15
C ILE A 171 -11.47 -0.14 6.38
N PHE A 172 -11.10 -0.85 5.31
CA PHE A 172 -10.31 -2.09 5.44
C PHE A 172 -8.93 -1.82 6.03
N LEU A 173 -8.29 -0.73 5.61
CA LEU A 173 -6.96 -0.38 6.07
C LEU A 173 -6.97 0.09 7.53
N GLN A 174 -7.88 1.00 7.88
CA GLN A 174 -7.95 1.58 9.24
C GLN A 174 -8.49 0.59 10.27
N ALA A 175 -9.16 -0.49 9.85
CA ALA A 175 -9.53 -1.59 10.74
C ALA A 175 -8.32 -2.43 11.17
N ALA A 176 -7.26 -2.48 10.35
CA ALA A 176 -6.06 -3.27 10.62
C ALA A 176 -4.83 -2.43 11.05
N TYR A 177 -4.80 -1.13 10.72
CA TYR A 177 -3.64 -0.26 10.91
C TYR A 177 -3.99 1.07 11.57
N ASP A 178 -3.06 1.58 12.36
CA ASP A 178 -3.00 2.98 12.78
C ASP A 178 -2.28 3.83 11.73
N LEU A 179 -2.83 5.02 11.48
CA LEU A 179 -2.20 6.05 10.65
C LEU A 179 -1.19 6.80 11.51
N ALA A 180 0.10 6.57 11.24
CA ALA A 180 1.19 7.30 11.89
C ALA A 180 1.56 8.55 11.08
N PRO A 181 2.30 9.52 11.68
CA PRO A 181 2.77 10.69 10.94
C PRO A 181 3.56 10.30 9.68
N GLY A 182 3.11 10.82 8.54
CA GLY A 182 3.74 10.62 7.23
C GLY A 182 4.55 11.84 6.79
N HIS A 183 4.90 11.91 5.51
CA HIS A 183 5.70 13.00 4.95
C HIS A 183 5.23 13.40 3.55
N LYS A 184 5.12 14.70 3.26
CA LYS A 184 4.89 15.17 1.88
C LYS A 184 6.17 15.04 1.07
N VAL A 185 6.07 14.60 -0.17
CA VAL A 185 7.24 14.37 -1.03
C VAL A 185 7.09 15.16 -2.32
N PRO A 186 7.94 16.18 -2.54
CA PRO A 186 7.93 16.99 -3.74
C PRO A 186 8.11 16.15 -5.02
N ALA A 187 7.38 16.49 -6.09
CA ALA A 187 7.55 15.84 -7.40
C ALA A 187 8.99 15.94 -7.94
N ALA A 188 9.76 16.96 -7.54
CA ALA A 188 11.17 17.13 -7.92
C ALA A 188 12.10 16.02 -7.37
N CYS A 189 11.64 15.23 -6.39
CA CYS A 189 12.39 14.10 -5.85
C CYS A 189 12.39 12.87 -6.77
N PHE A 190 11.78 12.95 -7.96
CA PHE A 190 11.67 11.83 -8.91
C PHE A 190 12.17 12.17 -10.31
N HIS A 191 12.58 11.14 -11.05
CA HIS A 191 12.89 11.20 -12.46
C HIS A 191 12.22 10.04 -13.24
N PRO A 192 11.47 10.30 -14.31
CA PRO A 192 10.96 11.61 -14.71
C PRO A 192 10.08 12.21 -13.60
N ARG A 193 9.94 13.54 -13.59
CA ARG A 193 9.09 14.23 -12.62
C ARG A 193 7.62 13.85 -12.86
N PRO A 194 6.88 13.37 -11.85
CA PRO A 194 5.45 13.14 -11.97
C PRO A 194 4.69 14.47 -12.04
N ASP A 195 3.48 14.44 -12.59
CA ASP A 195 2.62 15.62 -12.74
C ASP A 195 2.02 16.12 -11.42
N ILE A 196 1.98 15.25 -10.41
CA ILE A 196 1.38 15.55 -9.10
C ILE A 196 2.32 15.18 -7.97
N GLU A 197 2.04 15.76 -6.81
CA GLU A 197 2.80 15.54 -5.58
C GLU A 197 2.59 14.14 -5.00
N SER A 198 3.63 13.65 -4.32
CA SER A 198 3.62 12.36 -3.64
C SER A 198 3.51 12.54 -2.12
N TYR A 199 3.18 11.46 -1.44
CA TYR A 199 3.12 11.38 0.01
C TYR A 199 3.67 10.04 0.47
N LEU A 200 4.50 10.10 1.50
CA LEU A 200 5.02 8.94 2.20
C LEU A 200 4.03 8.58 3.31
N LEU A 201 3.16 7.62 3.01
CA LEU A 201 2.17 7.12 3.95
C LEU A 201 2.84 6.13 4.91
N HIS A 202 2.57 6.29 6.21
CA HIS A 202 3.13 5.47 7.26
C HIS A 202 2.00 4.80 8.06
N LEU A 203 2.01 3.46 8.06
CA LEU A 203 1.00 2.63 8.68
C LEU A 203 1.65 1.67 9.67
N VAL A 204 1.11 1.59 10.87
CA VAL A 204 1.56 0.65 11.92
C VAL A 204 0.44 -0.33 12.20
N ARG A 205 0.73 -1.63 12.17
CA ARG A 205 -0.30 -2.65 12.41
C ARG A 205 -0.81 -2.54 13.85
N LYS A 206 -2.13 -2.54 14.02
CA LYS A 206 -2.75 -2.56 15.35
C LYS A 206 -2.36 -3.84 16.11
N PRO A 207 -2.37 -3.84 17.45
CA PRO A 207 -2.16 -5.06 18.24
C PRO A 207 -3.17 -6.17 17.90
N GLU A 208 -4.44 -5.77 17.71
CA GLU A 208 -5.53 -6.64 17.29
C GLU A 208 -6.08 -6.15 15.93
N PRO A 209 -5.41 -6.48 14.82
CA PRO A 209 -5.84 -6.01 13.51
C PRO A 209 -7.12 -6.73 13.09
N PHE A 210 -8.13 -5.98 12.63
CA PHE A 210 -9.37 -6.56 12.14
C PHE A 210 -9.33 -6.75 10.63
N VAL A 211 -9.52 -8.00 10.18
CA VAL A 211 -9.57 -8.35 8.76
C VAL A 211 -10.98 -8.81 8.39
N PHE A 212 -11.63 -8.05 7.52
CA PHE A 212 -12.94 -8.39 7.00
C PHE A 212 -12.92 -9.67 6.17
N ALA A 213 -13.93 -10.53 6.35
CA ALA A 213 -14.15 -11.69 5.50
C ALA A 213 -14.38 -11.25 4.02
N PRO A 214 -14.02 -12.08 3.02
CA PRO A 214 -14.17 -11.72 1.61
C PRO A 214 -15.58 -11.28 1.22
N ALA A 215 -16.62 -11.98 1.69
CA ALA A 215 -18.02 -11.64 1.43
C ALA A 215 -18.40 -10.26 2.01
N THR A 216 -17.92 -9.94 3.22
CA THR A 216 -18.13 -8.65 3.86
C THR A 216 -17.40 -7.53 3.12
N LYS A 217 -16.15 -7.76 2.66
CA LYS A 217 -15.43 -6.80 1.81
C LYS A 217 -16.21 -6.50 0.53
N GLN A 218 -16.75 -7.52 -0.13
CA GLN A 218 -17.57 -7.36 -1.35
C GLN A 218 -18.84 -6.55 -1.08
N LEU A 219 -19.56 -6.85 0.02
CA LEU A 219 -20.73 -6.09 0.44
C LEU A 219 -20.39 -4.62 0.69
N ILE A 220 -19.33 -4.32 1.44
CA ILE A 220 -18.89 -2.95 1.72
C ILE A 220 -18.56 -2.23 0.41
N ARG A 221 -17.75 -2.83 -0.48
CA ARG A 221 -17.44 -2.25 -1.80
C ARG A 221 -18.70 -1.93 -2.60
N SER A 222 -19.66 -2.85 -2.62
CA SER A 222 -20.93 -2.61 -3.32
C SER A 222 -21.66 -1.38 -2.75
N CYS A 223 -21.60 -1.12 -1.44
CA CYS A 223 -22.27 0.03 -0.81
C CYS A 223 -21.69 1.34 -1.34
N PHE A 224 -20.37 1.40 -1.50
CA PHE A 224 -19.68 2.58 -2.02
C PHE A 224 -19.88 2.79 -3.54
N GLN A 225 -20.32 1.80 -4.32
CA GLN A 225 -20.74 2.00 -5.72
C GLN A 225 -22.00 2.88 -5.82
N GLN A 226 -22.83 2.89 -4.78
CA GLN A 226 -24.04 3.72 -4.69
C GLN A 226 -23.94 4.68 -3.48
N ARG A 227 -22.78 5.33 -3.30
CA ARG A 227 -22.44 6.16 -2.13
C ARG A 227 -23.45 7.23 -1.72
N ARG A 228 -24.31 7.69 -2.65
CA ARG A 228 -25.35 8.70 -2.37
C ARG A 228 -26.66 8.12 -1.81
N LYS A 229 -26.86 6.79 -1.93
CA LYS A 229 -28.03 6.07 -1.41
C LYS A 229 -27.86 5.80 0.08
N GLN A 230 -28.97 5.82 0.80
CA GLN A 230 -29.02 5.56 2.24
C GLN A 230 -28.67 4.09 2.54
N ILE A 231 -27.96 3.84 3.64
CA ILE A 231 -27.43 2.52 3.99
C ILE A 231 -28.55 1.49 4.22
N GLY A 232 -29.66 1.88 4.83
CA GLY A 232 -30.80 0.99 5.03
C GLY A 232 -31.43 0.53 3.71
N ALA A 233 -31.47 1.39 2.70
CA ALA A 233 -31.96 1.02 1.38
C ALA A 233 -30.98 0.10 0.62
N LEU A 234 -29.68 0.31 0.79
CA LEU A 234 -28.65 -0.57 0.22
C LEU A 234 -28.70 -1.98 0.83
N LEU A 235 -28.84 -2.07 2.15
CA LEU A 235 -28.82 -3.35 2.85
C LEU A 235 -30.10 -4.15 2.67
N ARG A 236 -31.26 -3.50 2.52
CA ARG A 236 -32.52 -4.21 2.23
C ARG A 236 -32.42 -5.08 0.97
N GLU A 237 -31.70 -4.60 -0.04
CA GLU A 237 -31.49 -5.31 -1.31
C GLU A 237 -30.39 -6.38 -1.22
N ARG A 238 -29.40 -6.20 -0.34
CA ARG A 238 -28.13 -6.94 -0.38
C ARG A 238 -27.88 -7.86 0.79
N LEU A 239 -28.50 -7.58 1.93
CA LEU A 239 -28.35 -8.30 3.19
C LEU A 239 -29.64 -8.16 4.02
N PRO A 240 -30.75 -8.85 3.68
CA PRO A 240 -32.07 -8.55 4.23
C PRO A 240 -32.17 -8.71 5.77
N GLU A 241 -32.14 -9.93 6.30
CA GLU A 241 -32.34 -10.17 7.74
C GLU A 241 -31.15 -9.69 8.58
N LYS A 242 -29.92 -10.00 8.15
CA LYS A 242 -28.71 -9.57 8.86
C LYS A 242 -28.47 -8.07 8.78
N GLY A 243 -28.91 -7.42 7.70
CA GLY A 243 -28.81 -5.97 7.56
C GLY A 243 -29.71 -5.25 8.56
N LYS A 244 -30.87 -5.80 8.93
CA LYS A 244 -31.72 -5.24 10.01
C LYS A 244 -30.97 -5.26 11.35
N ILE A 245 -30.34 -6.38 11.69
CA ILE A 245 -29.55 -6.52 12.93
C ILE A 245 -28.43 -5.48 12.98
N TRP A 246 -27.64 -5.35 11.92
CA TRP A 246 -26.57 -4.36 11.89
C TRP A 246 -27.10 -2.90 11.89
N ILE A 247 -28.28 -2.65 11.33
CA ILE A 247 -28.93 -1.33 11.42
C ILE A 247 -29.30 -0.97 12.86
N GLU A 248 -29.71 -1.92 13.68
CA GLU A 248 -29.95 -1.69 15.12
C GLU A 248 -28.66 -1.29 15.84
N GLU A 249 -27.54 -1.95 15.52
CA GLU A 249 -26.23 -1.59 16.06
C GLU A 249 -25.75 -0.21 15.57
N LEU A 250 -26.02 0.14 14.31
CA LEU A 250 -25.74 1.47 13.77
C LEU A 250 -26.51 2.54 14.55
N VAL A 251 -27.80 2.31 14.82
CA VAL A 251 -28.66 3.25 15.56
C VAL A 251 -28.14 3.43 16.99
N ALA A 252 -27.75 2.35 17.66
CA ALA A 252 -27.12 2.42 18.98
C ALA A 252 -25.79 3.20 18.96
N GLY A 253 -25.09 3.20 17.82
CA GLY A 253 -23.89 4.00 17.56
C GLY A 253 -24.15 5.44 17.10
N GLY A 254 -25.41 5.89 17.05
CA GLY A 254 -25.79 7.25 16.65
C GLY A 254 -26.02 7.45 15.14
N PHE A 255 -26.04 6.39 14.34
CA PHE A 255 -26.24 6.46 12.89
C PHE A 255 -27.53 5.74 12.48
N GLY A 256 -28.47 6.48 11.90
CA GLY A 256 -29.73 5.89 11.44
C GLY A 256 -29.64 5.23 10.04
N PRO A 257 -30.69 4.52 9.61
CA PRO A 257 -30.75 3.89 8.28
C PRO A 257 -30.65 4.89 7.11
N GLN A 258 -30.89 6.17 7.36
CA GLN A 258 -30.73 7.28 6.43
C GLN A 258 -29.28 7.69 6.20
N ALA A 259 -28.34 7.25 7.04
CA ALA A 259 -26.92 7.55 6.87
C ALA A 259 -26.42 7.02 5.52
N ARG A 260 -25.49 7.74 4.91
CA ARG A 260 -24.76 7.29 3.71
C ARG A 260 -23.57 6.43 4.12
N PRO A 261 -23.11 5.50 3.26
CA PRO A 261 -21.96 4.64 3.57
C PRO A 261 -20.72 5.41 4.05
N GLU A 262 -20.49 6.58 3.45
CA GLU A 262 -19.33 7.42 3.76
C GLU A 262 -19.38 8.08 5.14
N GLU A 263 -20.56 8.22 5.76
CA GLU A 263 -20.74 8.88 7.06
C GLU A 263 -20.41 7.93 8.23
N ILE A 264 -20.49 6.62 7.99
CA ILE A 264 -20.40 5.58 9.02
C ILE A 264 -18.92 5.33 9.40
N PRO A 265 -18.56 5.43 10.70
CA PRO A 265 -17.19 5.21 11.16
C PRO A 265 -16.76 3.74 11.04
N VAL A 266 -15.44 3.53 10.91
CA VAL A 266 -14.82 2.20 10.75
C VAL A 266 -15.24 1.23 11.85
N ALA A 267 -15.33 1.69 13.11
CA ALA A 267 -15.69 0.84 14.25
C ALA A 267 -17.08 0.21 14.12
N LEU A 268 -18.03 0.88 13.45
CA LEU A 268 -19.35 0.32 13.19
C LEU A 268 -19.35 -0.62 11.98
N TRP A 269 -18.57 -0.29 10.94
CA TRP A 269 -18.33 -1.22 9.84
C TRP A 269 -17.72 -2.55 10.31
N MET A 270 -16.81 -2.54 11.27
CA MET A 270 -16.20 -3.75 11.84
C MET A 270 -17.21 -4.72 12.48
N LYS A 271 -18.40 -4.24 12.87
CA LYS A 271 -19.47 -5.10 13.40
C LYS A 271 -20.34 -5.74 12.31
N LEU A 272 -20.23 -5.29 11.05
CA LEU A 272 -20.99 -5.84 9.94
C LEU A 272 -20.55 -7.28 9.68
N THR A 273 -21.42 -8.24 9.96
CA THR A 273 -21.23 -9.64 9.57
C THR A 273 -22.15 -10.03 8.41
N THR A 274 -21.61 -10.80 7.47
CA THR A 274 -22.39 -11.43 6.39
C THR A 274 -22.75 -12.88 6.68
N THR A 275 -22.11 -13.51 7.66
CA THR A 275 -22.29 -14.91 8.11
C THR A 275 -23.04 -15.00 9.42
#